data_AF-B3DNF0-F1
#
_entry.id   AF-B3DNF0-F1
#
_cell.length_a   1.000
_cell.length_b   1.000
_cell.length_c   1.000
_cell.angle_alpha   90.00
_cell.angle_beta   90.00
_cell.angle_gamma   90.00
#
_symmetry.space_group_name_H-M   'P 1'
#
loop_
_entity.id
_entity.type
_entity.pdbx_description
1 polymer ?
#
loop_
_entity_poly.entity_id
_entity_poly.type
_entity_poly.pdbx_seq_one_letter_code
_entity_poly.pdbx_strand_id
1 'polypeptide(L)'
;TSEMYILKNLTLIGFLSACFINCQGFVKSNPKKSYAASTMELMKLLEVEDELVDNLKGYVKTLKMKFNLMERSLIDMSRENMEMKSDYESYLGNPLNSFRLIHRLHTSWRKWYQYAIKVENNALGHIENARLMRKMLPTSSDLQQACRGIHDLMSFYDLKPEELAAGNLAGYSQPGTGLTAYDCLALGEFSVQKREDDLAEAWYNLSLIRFENKFDKYRVHKAWGLLLAKNKQLTDAFYHFENKPEGIIASNEVIHFKEELSTKQNCAVVVQKPSRLHCRYNTTTTPFTRIAPLKMEELGLDPYMVVFHDVIYDTEIDGMLNSSNFGLSLTDSGQKSEVRTSKDSYIVDAKTLNERVTDMTGFSMEMSDPFSLINYGLGGHYMLHYDFHEYTNTAKARGSYSNCFVLPGRS
;
A
#
# COMPACT_ATOMS: atom_id res chain seq x y z
N THR A 1 -36.74 41.99 -35.14
CA THR A 1 -36.59 40.52 -34.99
C THR A 1 -35.27 40.11 -34.33
N SER A 2 -34.25 40.97 -34.28
CA SER A 2 -32.96 40.64 -33.64
C SER A 2 -32.89 40.87 -32.12
N GLU A 3 -33.66 41.80 -31.54
CA GLU A 3 -33.64 42.06 -30.09
C GLU A 3 -34.29 40.94 -29.26
N MET A 4 -35.32 40.29 -29.81
CA MET A 4 -36.03 39.19 -29.14
C MET A 4 -35.20 37.90 -29.04
N TYR A 5 -34.16 37.77 -29.87
CA TYR A 5 -33.21 36.65 -29.86
C TYR A 5 -32.13 36.82 -28.79
N ILE A 6 -31.68 38.06 -28.56
CA ILE A 6 -30.67 38.39 -27.56
C ILE A 6 -31.24 38.21 -26.14
N LEU A 7 -32.49 38.60 -25.92
CA LEU A 7 -33.14 38.44 -24.62
C LEU A 7 -33.38 36.97 -24.23
N LYS A 8 -33.70 36.10 -25.21
CA LYS A 8 -33.84 34.65 -24.99
C LYS A 8 -32.51 33.95 -24.67
N ASN A 9 -31.39 34.43 -25.22
CA ASN A 9 -30.07 33.87 -24.92
C ASN A 9 -29.56 34.31 -23.55
N LEU A 10 -29.85 35.54 -23.11
CA LEU A 10 -29.50 36.03 -21.77
C LEU A 10 -30.26 35.29 -20.66
N THR A 11 -31.55 34.98 -20.87
CA THR A 11 -32.31 34.17 -19.90
C THR A 11 -31.86 32.72 -19.87
N LEU A 12 -31.46 32.13 -21.01
CA LEU A 12 -30.90 30.78 -21.08
C LEU A 12 -29.54 30.67 -20.36
N ILE A 13 -28.67 31.68 -20.50
CA ILE A 13 -27.37 31.74 -19.80
C ILE A 13 -27.56 31.91 -18.29
N GLY A 14 -28.55 32.70 -17.86
CA GLY A 14 -28.92 32.85 -16.45
C GLY A 14 -29.47 31.56 -15.82
N PHE A 15 -30.25 30.77 -16.57
CA PHE A 15 -30.75 29.47 -16.11
C PHE A 15 -29.64 28.40 -16.05
N LEU A 16 -28.70 28.43 -17.01
CA LEU A 16 -27.55 27.51 -17.00
C LEU A 16 -26.57 27.83 -15.86
N SER A 17 -26.31 29.11 -15.56
CA SER A 17 -25.44 29.49 -14.44
C SER A 17 -26.07 29.18 -13.08
N ALA A 18 -27.39 29.34 -12.92
CA ALA A 18 -28.10 28.92 -11.71
C ALA A 18 -28.10 27.38 -11.52
N CYS A 19 -28.11 26.60 -12.61
CA CYS A 19 -27.94 25.14 -12.54
C CYS A 19 -26.50 24.75 -12.19
N PHE A 20 -25.48 25.48 -12.69
CA PHE A 20 -24.09 25.24 -12.31
C PHE A 20 -23.79 25.58 -10.84
N ILE A 21 -24.47 26.58 -10.27
CA ILE A 21 -24.32 26.94 -8.85
C ILE A 21 -25.09 25.97 -7.94
N ASN A 22 -26.25 25.44 -8.37
CA ASN A 22 -26.99 24.42 -7.60
C ASN A 22 -26.48 22.97 -7.78
N CYS A 23 -25.68 22.68 -8.82
CA CYS A 23 -25.01 21.39 -8.99
C CYS A 23 -23.63 21.31 -8.30
N GLN A 24 -23.16 22.39 -7.66
CA GLN A 24 -22.09 22.34 -6.65
C GLN A 24 -22.64 22.05 -5.24
N GLY A 25 -23.87 21.53 -5.14
CA GLY A 25 -24.30 20.82 -3.94
C GLY A 25 -23.27 19.76 -3.60
N PHE A 26 -22.54 20.00 -2.52
CA PHE A 26 -21.50 19.16 -1.93
C PHE A 26 -21.66 17.71 -2.35
N VAL A 27 -20.90 17.29 -3.37
CA VAL A 27 -20.58 15.89 -3.54
C VAL A 27 -19.83 15.54 -2.26
N LYS A 28 -20.53 14.95 -1.29
CA LYS A 28 -19.89 14.22 -0.20
C LYS A 28 -19.01 13.20 -0.89
N SER A 29 -17.72 13.50 -1.00
CA SER A 29 -16.72 12.55 -1.43
C SER A 29 -16.91 11.33 -0.52
N ASN A 30 -17.34 10.20 -1.07
CA ASN A 30 -17.33 8.96 -0.32
C ASN A 30 -15.92 8.82 0.26
N PRO A 31 -15.75 8.72 1.59
CA PRO A 31 -14.43 8.62 2.18
C PRO A 31 -13.73 7.41 1.54
N LYS A 32 -12.64 7.66 0.79
CA LYS A 32 -11.82 6.59 0.21
C LYS A 32 -11.45 5.65 1.35
N LYS A 33 -11.87 4.38 1.34
CA LYS A 33 -11.43 3.41 2.35
C LYS A 33 -9.89 3.34 2.30
N SER A 34 -9.23 3.37 3.45
CA SER A 34 -7.77 3.15 3.56
C SER A 34 -7.66 1.90 4.38
N TYR A 35 -7.21 0.84 3.74
CA TYR A 35 -7.09 -0.45 4.37
C TYR A 35 -5.85 -0.52 5.26
N ALA A 36 -4.76 0.15 4.84
CA ALA A 36 -3.52 0.23 5.61
C ALA A 36 -3.68 0.97 6.97
N ALA A 37 -4.76 1.74 7.13
CA ALA A 37 -5.01 2.53 8.34
C ALA A 37 -5.63 1.74 9.51
N SER A 38 -6.09 0.49 9.30
CA SER A 38 -6.79 -0.25 10.36
C SER A 38 -6.71 -1.77 10.24
N THR A 39 -6.37 -2.42 11.34
CA THR A 39 -6.42 -3.89 11.50
C THR A 39 -7.79 -4.50 11.17
N MET A 40 -8.90 -3.86 11.56
CA MET A 40 -10.24 -4.33 11.23
C MET A 40 -10.56 -4.23 9.73
N GLU A 41 -10.01 -3.24 9.01
CA GLU A 41 -10.17 -3.17 7.55
C GLU A 41 -9.21 -4.12 6.83
N LEU A 42 -8.03 -4.39 7.39
CA LEU A 42 -7.12 -5.45 6.92
C LEU A 42 -7.75 -6.85 7.06
N MET A 43 -8.47 -7.12 8.15
CA MET A 43 -9.19 -8.39 8.34
C MET A 43 -10.20 -8.64 7.21
N LYS A 44 -10.90 -7.60 6.74
CA LYS A 44 -11.81 -7.72 5.58
C LYS A 44 -11.07 -8.02 4.29
N LEU A 45 -9.82 -7.59 4.14
CA LEU A 45 -9.03 -7.93 2.95
C LEU A 45 -8.65 -9.41 2.94
N LEU A 46 -8.45 -10.04 4.09
CA LEU A 46 -8.19 -11.49 4.17
C LEU A 46 -9.39 -12.28 3.63
N GLU A 47 -10.62 -11.89 3.99
CA GLU A 47 -11.84 -12.52 3.46
C GLU A 47 -11.93 -12.35 1.93
N VAL A 48 -11.58 -11.16 1.41
CA VAL A 48 -11.56 -10.90 -0.03
C VAL A 48 -10.48 -11.72 -0.75
N GLU A 49 -9.32 -11.89 -0.12
CA GLU A 49 -8.23 -12.71 -0.65
C GLU A 49 -8.63 -14.18 -0.71
N ASP A 50 -9.25 -14.72 0.34
CA ASP A 50 -9.77 -16.10 0.36
C ASP A 50 -10.78 -16.32 -0.78
N GLU A 51 -11.75 -15.40 -0.96
CA GLU A 51 -12.72 -15.48 -2.06
C GLU A 51 -12.06 -15.39 -3.44
N LEU A 52 -11.04 -14.53 -3.62
CA LEU A 52 -10.29 -14.41 -4.88
C LEU A 52 -9.51 -15.68 -5.19
N VAL A 53 -8.86 -16.27 -4.19
CA VAL A 53 -8.11 -17.51 -4.31
C VAL A 53 -9.05 -18.65 -4.70
N ASP A 54 -10.20 -18.78 -4.05
CA ASP A 54 -11.17 -19.82 -4.37
C ASP A 54 -11.81 -19.62 -5.75
N ASN A 55 -12.11 -18.38 -6.13
CA ASN A 55 -12.57 -18.05 -7.47
C ASN A 55 -11.51 -18.42 -8.54
N LEU A 56 -10.23 -18.15 -8.29
CA LEU A 56 -9.14 -18.52 -9.18
C LEU A 56 -8.92 -20.04 -9.25
N LYS A 57 -9.00 -20.76 -8.13
CA LYS A 57 -8.98 -22.24 -8.11
C LYS A 57 -10.10 -22.81 -8.98
N GLY A 58 -11.31 -22.26 -8.86
CA GLY A 58 -12.46 -22.62 -9.69
C GLY A 58 -12.18 -22.41 -11.18
N TYR A 59 -11.69 -21.23 -11.55
CA TYR A 59 -11.31 -20.91 -12.93
C TYR A 59 -10.26 -21.86 -13.50
N VAL A 60 -9.18 -22.13 -12.73
CA VAL A 60 -8.14 -23.08 -13.12
C VAL A 60 -8.70 -24.48 -13.32
N LYS A 61 -9.63 -24.92 -12.44
CA LYS A 61 -10.30 -26.22 -12.58
C LYS A 61 -11.12 -26.30 -13.88
N THR A 62 -11.86 -25.25 -14.22
CA THR A 62 -12.60 -25.14 -15.49
C THR A 62 -11.66 -25.24 -16.69
N LEU A 63 -10.54 -24.50 -16.68
CA LEU A 63 -9.54 -24.56 -17.74
C LEU A 63 -8.90 -25.95 -17.86
N LYS A 64 -8.59 -26.61 -16.74
CA LYS A 64 -8.04 -27.98 -16.72
C LYS A 64 -9.02 -28.99 -17.33
N MET A 65 -10.33 -28.87 -17.07
CA MET A 65 -11.32 -29.75 -17.69
C MET A 65 -11.34 -29.59 -19.21
N LYS A 66 -11.32 -28.35 -19.71
CA LYS A 66 -11.24 -28.05 -21.15
C LYS A 66 -9.96 -28.59 -21.77
N PHE A 67 -8.81 -28.38 -21.11
CA PHE A 67 -7.51 -28.89 -21.54
C PHE A 67 -7.51 -30.42 -21.63
N ASN A 68 -7.95 -31.12 -20.58
CA ASN A 68 -7.96 -32.59 -20.54
C ASN A 68 -8.85 -33.19 -21.64
N LEU A 69 -9.97 -32.55 -21.98
CA LEU A 69 -10.82 -32.99 -23.08
C LEU A 69 -10.12 -32.85 -24.44
N MET A 70 -9.48 -31.71 -24.67
CA MET A 70 -8.71 -31.46 -25.90
C MET A 70 -7.54 -32.42 -26.02
N GLU A 71 -6.78 -32.63 -24.95
CA GLU A 71 -5.62 -33.52 -24.92
C GLU A 71 -6.01 -34.96 -25.26
N ARG A 72 -7.07 -35.49 -24.64
CA ARG A 72 -7.59 -36.84 -24.97
C ARG A 72 -7.95 -36.98 -26.44
N SER A 73 -8.64 -35.98 -26.98
CA SER A 73 -9.05 -36.03 -28.38
C SER A 73 -7.90 -35.83 -29.36
N LEU A 74 -6.86 -35.09 -28.96
CA LEU A 74 -5.64 -34.95 -29.74
C LEU A 74 -4.88 -36.28 -29.85
N ILE A 75 -4.84 -37.07 -28.78
CA ILE A 75 -4.24 -38.42 -28.77
C ILE A 75 -4.95 -39.32 -29.79
N ASP A 76 -6.29 -39.36 -29.78
CA ASP A 76 -7.07 -40.17 -30.72
C ASP A 76 -6.83 -39.77 -32.18
N MET A 77 -6.83 -38.47 -32.48
CA MET A 77 -6.52 -37.97 -33.82
C MET A 77 -5.09 -38.29 -34.25
N SER A 78 -4.14 -38.19 -33.33
CA SER A 78 -2.72 -38.45 -33.62
C SER A 78 -2.50 -39.91 -33.98
N ARG A 79 -3.17 -40.85 -33.30
CA ARG A 79 -3.15 -42.28 -33.64
C ARG A 79 -3.66 -42.53 -35.05
N GLU A 80 -4.85 -42.01 -35.40
CA GLU A 80 -5.42 -42.17 -36.74
C GLU A 80 -4.55 -41.52 -37.84
N ASN A 81 -3.83 -40.44 -37.51
CA ASN A 81 -2.90 -39.79 -38.43
C ASN A 81 -1.59 -40.59 -38.61
N MET A 82 -1.09 -41.25 -37.56
CA MET A 82 0.10 -42.10 -37.65
C MET A 82 -0.14 -43.33 -38.54
N GLU A 83 -1.30 -43.96 -38.43
CA GLU A 83 -1.69 -45.09 -39.31
C GLU A 83 -1.66 -44.67 -40.78
N MET A 84 -2.19 -43.49 -41.12
CA MET A 84 -2.16 -42.94 -42.47
C MET A 84 -0.74 -42.64 -42.98
N LYS A 85 0.14 -42.11 -42.11
CA LYS A 85 1.52 -41.74 -42.48
C LYS A 85 2.42 -42.92 -42.84
N SER A 86 2.05 -44.13 -42.44
CA SER A 86 2.85 -45.34 -42.69
C SER A 86 2.84 -45.76 -44.16
N ASP A 87 1.67 -45.73 -44.80
CA ASP A 87 1.46 -45.99 -46.22
C ASP A 87 0.15 -45.34 -46.68
N TYR A 88 0.25 -44.20 -47.37
CA TYR A 88 -0.91 -43.45 -47.83
C TYR A 88 -1.73 -44.19 -48.89
N GLU A 89 -1.08 -44.94 -49.78
CA GLU A 89 -1.74 -45.56 -50.94
C GLU A 89 -2.58 -46.75 -50.48
N SER A 90 -2.00 -47.62 -49.64
CA SER A 90 -2.74 -48.73 -49.03
C SER A 90 -3.84 -48.26 -48.08
N TYR A 91 -3.59 -47.19 -47.31
CA TYR A 91 -4.57 -46.63 -46.37
C TYR A 91 -5.79 -46.06 -47.10
N LEU A 92 -5.58 -45.25 -48.15
CA LEU A 92 -6.65 -44.63 -48.94
C LEU A 92 -7.33 -45.63 -49.91
N GLY A 93 -6.63 -46.69 -50.30
CA GLY A 93 -7.18 -47.81 -51.05
C GLY A 93 -8.32 -48.54 -50.32
N ASN A 94 -8.43 -48.37 -48.99
CA ASN A 94 -9.58 -48.82 -48.21
C ASN A 94 -10.69 -47.74 -48.19
N PRO A 95 -11.87 -47.99 -48.79
CA PRO A 95 -12.96 -47.01 -48.85
C PRO A 95 -13.46 -46.53 -47.47
N LEU A 96 -13.35 -47.36 -46.42
CA LEU A 96 -13.74 -46.98 -45.05
C LEU A 96 -12.79 -45.93 -44.48
N ASN A 97 -11.49 -46.08 -44.72
CA ASN A 97 -10.47 -45.13 -44.28
C ASN A 97 -10.58 -43.79 -45.02
N SER A 98 -10.83 -43.86 -46.33
CA SER A 98 -11.12 -42.69 -47.17
C SER A 98 -12.36 -41.92 -46.70
N PHE A 99 -13.46 -42.61 -46.40
CA PHE A 99 -14.65 -41.99 -45.82
C PHE A 99 -14.36 -41.33 -44.46
N ARG A 100 -13.67 -42.04 -43.54
CA ARG A 100 -13.33 -41.51 -42.22
C ARG A 100 -12.48 -40.24 -42.29
N LEU A 101 -11.50 -40.19 -43.22
CA LEU A 101 -10.68 -39.00 -43.45
C LEU A 101 -11.53 -37.80 -43.89
N ILE A 102 -12.36 -37.99 -44.93
CA ILE A 102 -13.24 -36.92 -45.44
C ILE A 102 -14.18 -36.44 -44.34
N HIS A 103 -14.81 -37.36 -43.62
CA HIS A 103 -15.70 -37.01 -42.51
C HIS A 103 -14.96 -36.21 -41.42
N ARG A 104 -13.75 -36.65 -41.00
CA ARG A 104 -12.94 -35.95 -39.98
C ARG A 104 -12.55 -34.53 -40.39
N LEU A 105 -12.14 -34.34 -41.64
CA LEU A 105 -11.76 -33.02 -42.18
C LEU A 105 -12.98 -32.10 -42.37
N HIS A 106 -14.13 -32.65 -42.76
CA HIS A 106 -15.36 -31.88 -42.97
C HIS A 106 -16.06 -31.49 -41.66
N THR A 107 -16.20 -32.42 -40.71
CA THR A 107 -17.02 -32.22 -39.49
C THR A 107 -16.19 -32.08 -38.23
N SER A 108 -15.28 -33.01 -37.95
CA SER A 108 -14.60 -33.07 -36.65
C SER A 108 -13.70 -31.86 -36.40
N TRP A 109 -12.85 -31.48 -37.35
CA TRP A 109 -11.95 -30.32 -37.19
C TRP A 109 -12.69 -29.00 -36.98
N ARG A 110 -13.81 -28.81 -37.68
CA ARG A 110 -14.67 -27.62 -37.49
C ARG A 110 -15.23 -27.55 -36.06
N LYS A 111 -15.67 -28.68 -35.49
CA LYS A 111 -16.17 -28.75 -34.11
C LYS A 111 -15.06 -28.43 -33.10
N TRP A 112 -13.82 -28.90 -33.35
CA TRP A 112 -12.67 -28.58 -32.51
C TRP A 112 -12.28 -27.12 -32.54
N TYR A 113 -12.27 -26.50 -33.72
CA TYR A 113 -12.09 -25.06 -33.85
C TYR A 113 -13.13 -24.30 -33.02
N GLN A 114 -14.41 -24.64 -33.15
CA GLN A 114 -15.50 -24.02 -32.39
C GLN A 114 -15.34 -24.23 -30.87
N TYR A 115 -14.97 -25.42 -30.44
CA TYR A 115 -14.73 -25.70 -29.02
C TYR A 115 -13.51 -24.96 -28.47
N ALA A 116 -12.45 -24.82 -29.29
CA ALA A 116 -11.24 -24.09 -28.91
C ALA A 116 -11.52 -22.61 -28.61
N ILE A 117 -12.21 -21.93 -29.52
CA ILE A 117 -12.53 -20.50 -29.37
C ILE A 117 -13.62 -20.22 -28.34
N LYS A 118 -14.48 -21.20 -28.04
CA LYS A 118 -15.60 -21.00 -27.10
C LYS A 118 -15.07 -20.83 -25.69
N VAL A 119 -15.33 -19.67 -25.09
CA VAL A 119 -15.12 -19.46 -23.65
C VAL A 119 -16.24 -20.17 -22.89
N GLU A 120 -15.90 -21.00 -21.90
CA GLU A 120 -16.90 -21.67 -21.08
C GLU A 120 -17.66 -20.64 -20.22
N ASN A 121 -18.97 -20.77 -20.09
CA ASN A 121 -19.78 -19.84 -19.29
C ASN A 121 -19.30 -19.77 -17.84
N ASN A 122 -18.83 -20.90 -17.29
CA ASN A 122 -18.26 -20.96 -15.95
C ASN A 122 -16.96 -20.16 -15.85
N ALA A 123 -16.12 -20.20 -16.90
CA ALA A 123 -14.90 -19.41 -16.98
C ALA A 123 -15.20 -17.89 -17.02
N LEU A 124 -16.24 -17.49 -17.76
CA LEU A 124 -16.73 -16.09 -17.77
C LEU A 124 -17.26 -15.66 -16.39
N GLY A 125 -17.98 -16.53 -15.69
CA GLY A 125 -18.45 -16.25 -14.33
C GLY A 125 -17.32 -15.92 -13.36
N HIS A 126 -16.23 -16.69 -13.39
CA HIS A 126 -15.05 -16.41 -12.58
C HIS A 126 -14.36 -15.08 -12.93
N ILE A 127 -14.30 -14.73 -14.22
CA ILE A 127 -13.75 -13.45 -14.68
C ILE A 127 -14.60 -12.28 -14.18
N GLU A 128 -15.92 -12.38 -14.26
CA GLU A 128 -16.82 -11.32 -13.79
C GLU A 128 -16.75 -11.18 -12.26
N ASN A 129 -16.69 -12.29 -11.52
CA ASN A 129 -16.50 -12.25 -10.07
C ASN A 129 -15.20 -11.54 -9.68
N ALA A 130 -14.08 -11.85 -10.33
CA ALA A 130 -12.81 -11.15 -10.10
C ALA A 130 -12.92 -9.65 -10.42
N ARG A 131 -13.64 -9.28 -11.48
CA ARG A 131 -13.91 -7.88 -11.84
C ARG A 131 -14.72 -7.16 -10.75
N LEU A 132 -15.71 -7.82 -10.14
CA LEU A 132 -16.49 -7.25 -9.05
C LEU A 132 -15.64 -7.07 -7.79
N MET A 133 -14.84 -8.08 -7.42
CA MET A 133 -13.93 -8.06 -6.27
C MET A 133 -12.83 -7.00 -6.39
N ARG A 134 -12.40 -6.67 -7.62
CA ARG A 134 -11.41 -5.60 -7.87
C ARG A 134 -11.78 -4.27 -7.21
N LYS A 135 -13.07 -3.97 -7.03
CA LYS A 135 -13.53 -2.73 -6.37
C LYS A 135 -13.21 -2.68 -4.88
N MET A 136 -12.96 -3.83 -4.25
CA MET A 136 -12.63 -3.96 -2.83
C MET A 136 -11.13 -4.02 -2.58
N LEU A 137 -10.31 -4.22 -3.62
CA LEU A 137 -8.87 -4.33 -3.50
C LEU A 137 -8.21 -3.01 -3.05
N PRO A 138 -7.04 -3.10 -2.38
CA PRO A 138 -6.22 -1.93 -2.08
C PRO A 138 -5.81 -1.16 -3.34
N THR A 139 -5.65 0.14 -3.18
CA THR A 139 -5.18 1.04 -4.23
C THR A 139 -3.67 1.31 -4.10
N SER A 140 -3.08 1.98 -5.08
CA SER A 140 -1.69 2.43 -5.00
C SER A 140 -1.42 3.32 -3.78
N SER A 141 -2.43 4.05 -3.30
CA SER A 141 -2.33 4.88 -2.10
C SER A 141 -2.23 4.04 -0.83
N ASP A 142 -2.91 2.89 -0.76
CA ASP A 142 -2.82 1.97 0.38
C ASP A 142 -1.42 1.33 0.45
N LEU A 143 -0.90 0.89 -0.70
CA LEU A 143 0.45 0.34 -0.80
C LEU A 143 1.51 1.37 -0.40
N GLN A 144 1.38 2.62 -0.86
CA GLN A 144 2.30 3.69 -0.51
C GLN A 144 2.27 4.01 1.00
N GLN A 145 1.09 3.97 1.62
CA GLN A 145 0.96 4.12 3.07
C GLN A 145 1.61 2.94 3.82
N ALA A 146 1.40 1.70 3.37
CA ALA A 146 2.04 0.53 3.97
C ALA A 146 3.58 0.59 3.86
N CYS A 147 4.12 0.98 2.69
CA CYS A 147 5.56 1.18 2.52
C CYS A 147 6.10 2.26 3.45
N ARG A 148 5.32 3.35 3.65
CA ARG A 148 5.68 4.40 4.60
C ARG A 148 5.78 3.88 6.03
N GLY A 149 4.84 3.06 6.52
CA GLY A 149 4.95 2.58 7.89
C GLY A 149 6.09 1.58 8.09
N ILE A 150 6.45 0.77 7.07
CA ILE A 150 7.68 -0.03 7.13
C ILE A 150 8.91 0.88 7.17
N HIS A 151 8.96 1.93 6.35
CA HIS A 151 10.05 2.92 6.38
C HIS A 151 10.18 3.64 7.72
N ASP A 152 9.05 4.07 8.31
CA ASP A 152 9.02 4.71 9.63
C ASP A 152 9.50 3.72 10.71
N LEU A 153 9.11 2.44 10.63
CA LEU A 153 9.57 1.37 11.53
C LEU A 153 11.09 1.17 11.44
N MET A 154 11.64 1.14 10.23
CA MET A 154 13.08 1.06 10.02
C MET A 154 13.81 2.24 10.62
N SER A 155 13.30 3.45 10.38
CA SER A 155 13.89 4.69 10.87
C SER A 155 13.85 4.78 12.39
N PHE A 156 12.77 4.31 13.02
CA PHE A 156 12.58 4.37 14.47
C PHE A 156 13.43 3.34 15.23
N TYR A 157 13.52 2.11 14.71
CA TYR A 157 14.21 1.01 15.36
C TYR A 157 15.62 0.72 14.79
N ASP A 158 16.11 1.56 13.87
CA ASP A 158 17.39 1.39 13.17
C ASP A 158 17.53 0.00 12.51
N LEU A 159 16.42 -0.49 11.92
CA LEU A 159 16.36 -1.83 11.32
C LEU A 159 16.92 -1.82 9.92
N LYS A 160 17.65 -2.89 9.58
CA LYS A 160 18.23 -3.04 8.25
C LYS A 160 17.27 -3.73 7.29
N PRO A 161 17.31 -3.40 5.98
CA PRO A 161 16.55 -4.10 4.95
C PRO A 161 16.70 -5.62 5.02
N GLU A 162 17.92 -6.10 5.27
CA GLU A 162 18.23 -7.53 5.34
C GLU A 162 17.48 -8.24 6.47
N GLU A 163 17.30 -7.56 7.61
CA GLU A 163 16.61 -8.11 8.78
C GLU A 163 15.12 -8.26 8.49
N LEU A 164 14.48 -7.18 8.02
CA LEU A 164 13.07 -7.21 7.64
C LEU A 164 12.80 -8.20 6.50
N ALA A 165 13.67 -8.24 5.50
CA ALA A 165 13.53 -9.17 4.39
C ALA A 165 13.76 -10.64 4.79
N ALA A 166 14.35 -10.89 5.96
CA ALA A 166 14.48 -12.21 6.57
C ALA A 166 13.39 -12.50 7.62
N GLY A 167 12.46 -11.56 7.85
CA GLY A 167 11.42 -11.69 8.88
C GLY A 167 11.96 -11.52 10.31
N ASN A 168 13.10 -10.85 10.46
CA ASN A 168 13.65 -10.47 11.75
C ASN A 168 13.26 -9.03 12.09
N LEU A 169 12.42 -8.87 13.12
CA LEU A 169 11.99 -7.56 13.61
C LEU A 169 12.58 -7.31 14.99
N ALA A 170 13.59 -6.44 15.10
CA ALA A 170 14.22 -6.05 16.36
C ALA A 170 14.67 -7.24 17.24
N GLY A 171 15.19 -8.31 16.63
CA GLY A 171 15.67 -9.51 17.33
C GLY A 171 14.62 -10.64 17.44
N TYR A 172 13.37 -10.39 17.06
CA TYR A 172 12.33 -11.40 16.96
C TYR A 172 12.32 -11.98 15.54
N SER A 173 13.00 -13.12 15.36
CA SER A 173 13.08 -13.81 14.08
C SER A 173 11.88 -14.71 13.83
N GLN A 174 11.10 -14.39 12.81
CA GLN A 174 10.09 -15.26 12.21
C GLN A 174 10.33 -15.37 10.70
N PRO A 175 11.15 -16.34 10.24
CA PRO A 175 11.48 -16.46 8.82
C PRO A 175 10.27 -16.59 7.88
N GLY A 176 9.16 -17.13 8.38
CA GLY A 176 7.91 -17.26 7.62
C GLY A 176 7.20 -15.95 7.32
N THR A 177 7.56 -14.85 7.99
CA THR A 177 7.01 -13.50 7.74
C THR A 177 7.97 -12.61 6.95
N GLY A 178 9.07 -13.17 6.44
CA GLY A 178 10.04 -12.44 5.63
C GLY A 178 9.42 -11.88 4.35
N LEU A 179 9.85 -10.67 4.00
CA LEU A 179 9.36 -9.96 2.81
C LEU A 179 9.71 -10.71 1.53
N THR A 180 8.74 -10.79 0.61
CA THR A 180 8.92 -11.42 -0.69
C THR A 180 9.77 -10.54 -1.62
N ALA A 181 10.15 -11.09 -2.77
CA ALA A 181 10.85 -10.33 -3.81
C ALA A 181 10.05 -9.11 -4.29
N TYR A 182 8.71 -9.24 -4.39
CA TYR A 182 7.83 -8.14 -4.79
C TYR A 182 7.72 -7.07 -3.70
N ASP A 183 7.67 -7.46 -2.42
CA ASP A 183 7.63 -6.52 -1.31
C ASP A 183 8.92 -5.68 -1.26
N CYS A 184 10.08 -6.33 -1.44
CA CYS A 184 11.37 -5.64 -1.54
C CYS A 184 11.42 -4.67 -2.73
N LEU A 185 10.86 -5.06 -3.90
CA LEU A 185 10.78 -4.17 -5.06
C LEU A 185 9.91 -2.94 -4.76
N ALA A 186 8.74 -3.11 -4.13
CA ALA A 186 7.85 -2.02 -3.76
C ALA A 186 8.49 -1.05 -2.75
N LEU A 187 9.21 -1.58 -1.75
CA LEU A 187 9.97 -0.77 -0.80
C LEU A 187 11.11 -0.01 -1.49
N GLY A 188 11.82 -0.64 -2.43
CA GLY A 188 12.84 0.04 -3.23
C GLY A 188 12.26 1.19 -4.06
N GLU A 189 11.14 0.97 -4.77
CA GLU A 189 10.44 2.03 -5.51
C GLU A 189 9.95 3.17 -4.59
N PHE A 190 9.49 2.84 -3.38
CA PHE A 190 9.11 3.83 -2.37
C PHE A 190 10.31 4.64 -1.89
N SER A 191 11.46 4.01 -1.62
CA SER A 191 12.70 4.70 -1.24
C SER A 191 13.21 5.66 -2.33
N VAL A 192 13.07 5.30 -3.62
CA VAL A 192 13.36 6.22 -4.74
C VAL A 192 12.46 7.46 -4.71
N GLN A 193 11.17 7.31 -4.37
CA GLN A 193 10.26 8.45 -4.19
C GLN A 193 10.69 9.35 -3.03
N LYS A 194 11.26 8.76 -1.98
CA LYS A 194 11.79 9.47 -0.80
C LYS A 194 13.17 10.09 -1.03
N ARG A 195 13.84 9.79 -2.15
CA ARG A 195 15.23 10.19 -2.46
C ARG A 195 16.25 9.57 -1.50
N GLU A 196 15.98 8.35 -1.06
CA GLU A 196 16.85 7.54 -0.21
C GLU A 196 17.49 6.45 -1.07
N ASP A 197 18.46 6.86 -1.89
CA ASP A 197 18.95 6.02 -2.98
C ASP A 197 19.71 4.80 -2.46
N ASP A 198 20.56 4.95 -1.43
CA ASP A 198 21.27 3.84 -0.78
C ASP A 198 20.29 2.76 -0.27
N LEU A 199 19.17 3.20 0.31
CA LEU A 199 18.14 2.32 0.82
C LEU A 199 17.38 1.63 -0.32
N ALA A 200 17.11 2.35 -1.40
CA ALA A 200 16.50 1.78 -2.59
C ALA A 200 17.37 0.69 -3.23
N GLU A 201 18.69 0.92 -3.32
CA GLU A 201 19.64 -0.07 -3.84
C GLU A 201 19.69 -1.33 -2.98
N ALA A 202 19.70 -1.19 -1.65
CA ALA A 202 19.64 -2.32 -0.73
C ALA A 202 18.38 -3.17 -0.95
N TRP A 203 17.22 -2.52 -1.08
CA TRP A 203 15.95 -3.19 -1.39
C TRP A 203 15.93 -3.87 -2.75
N TYR A 204 16.46 -3.23 -3.80
CA TYR A 204 16.57 -3.82 -5.13
C TYR A 204 17.51 -5.03 -5.15
N ASN A 205 18.62 -4.99 -4.42
CA ASN A 205 19.50 -6.14 -4.26
C ASN A 205 18.78 -7.32 -3.60
N LEU A 206 18.07 -7.06 -2.50
CA LEU A 206 17.29 -8.09 -1.80
C LEU A 206 16.18 -8.68 -2.67
N SER A 207 15.54 -7.85 -3.51
CA SER A 207 14.55 -8.27 -4.48
C SER A 207 15.14 -9.18 -5.58
N LEU A 208 16.28 -8.78 -6.17
CA LEU A 208 16.96 -9.56 -7.22
C LEU A 208 17.41 -10.94 -6.76
N ILE A 209 17.91 -11.04 -5.53
CA ILE A 209 18.36 -12.31 -4.93
C ILE A 209 17.17 -13.26 -4.73
N ARG A 210 15.97 -12.74 -4.44
CA ARG A 210 14.76 -13.52 -4.15
C ARG A 210 13.97 -13.92 -5.39
N PHE A 211 14.05 -13.18 -6.49
CA PHE A 211 13.38 -13.58 -7.73
C PHE A 211 14.06 -14.80 -8.35
N GLU A 212 13.26 -15.74 -8.86
CA GLU A 212 13.77 -16.90 -9.60
C GLU A 212 13.79 -16.64 -11.11
N ASN A 213 12.72 -16.06 -11.66
CA ASN A 213 12.56 -15.92 -13.11
C ASN A 213 13.19 -14.64 -13.66
N LYS A 214 13.67 -14.72 -14.91
CA LYS A 214 14.36 -13.60 -15.59
C LYS A 214 13.47 -12.39 -15.84
N PHE A 215 12.17 -12.60 -16.04
CA PHE A 215 11.23 -11.51 -16.35
C PHE A 215 11.00 -10.59 -15.15
N ASP A 216 10.81 -11.17 -13.96
CA ASP A 216 10.64 -10.40 -12.73
C ASP A 216 11.95 -9.77 -12.27
N LYS A 217 13.10 -10.47 -12.41
CA LYS A 217 14.41 -9.85 -12.22
C LYS A 217 14.61 -8.62 -13.08
N TYR A 218 14.18 -8.68 -14.35
CA TYR A 218 14.29 -7.53 -15.25
C TYR A 218 13.45 -6.34 -14.80
N ARG A 219 12.33 -6.54 -14.08
CA ARG A 219 11.57 -5.41 -13.49
C ARG A 219 12.43 -4.67 -12.48
N VAL A 220 13.13 -5.41 -11.61
CA VAL A 220 14.04 -4.83 -10.64
C VAL A 220 15.23 -4.16 -11.33
N HIS A 221 15.85 -4.81 -12.32
CA HIS A 221 16.90 -4.18 -13.12
C HIS A 221 16.42 -2.91 -13.81
N LYS A 222 15.21 -2.88 -14.37
CA LYS A 222 14.65 -1.66 -14.96
C LYS A 222 14.52 -0.56 -13.92
N ALA A 223 13.95 -0.85 -12.74
CA ALA A 223 13.77 0.14 -11.67
C ALA A 223 15.13 0.65 -11.15
N TRP A 224 16.07 -0.24 -10.87
CA TRP A 224 17.41 0.10 -10.40
C TRP A 224 18.21 0.87 -11.46
N GLY A 225 18.16 0.44 -12.72
CA GLY A 225 18.77 1.18 -13.82
C GLY A 225 18.23 2.60 -13.96
N LEU A 226 16.93 2.81 -13.77
CA LEU A 226 16.32 4.15 -13.77
C LEU A 226 16.81 5.02 -12.60
N LEU A 227 16.97 4.44 -11.41
CA LEU A 227 17.55 5.11 -10.24
C LEU A 227 19.00 5.54 -10.51
N LEU A 228 19.85 4.61 -10.94
CA LEU A 228 21.26 4.88 -11.24
C LEU A 228 21.41 5.92 -12.36
N ALA A 229 20.55 5.84 -13.38
CA ALA A 229 20.52 6.82 -14.46
C ALA A 229 20.18 8.24 -13.94
N LYS A 230 19.18 8.35 -13.06
CA LYS A 230 18.82 9.61 -12.38
C LYS A 230 19.99 10.16 -11.54
N ASN A 231 20.78 9.28 -10.95
CA ASN A 231 21.97 9.61 -10.15
C ASN A 231 23.25 9.81 -10.99
N LYS A 232 23.15 9.72 -12.32
CA LYS A 232 24.26 9.85 -13.28
C LYS A 232 25.31 8.73 -13.19
N GLN A 233 24.98 7.61 -12.56
CA GLN A 233 25.76 6.38 -12.58
C GLN A 233 25.41 5.57 -13.83
N LEU A 234 25.76 6.12 -15.00
CA LEU A 234 25.28 5.62 -16.28
C LEU A 234 25.83 4.23 -16.62
N THR A 235 27.10 3.97 -16.32
CA THR A 235 27.73 2.68 -16.58
C THR A 235 26.99 1.57 -15.83
N ASP A 236 26.69 1.81 -14.55
CA ASP A 236 25.94 0.86 -13.73
C ASP A 236 24.49 0.75 -14.22
N ALA A 237 23.85 1.86 -14.56
CA ALA A 237 22.51 1.86 -15.13
C ALA A 237 22.42 1.01 -16.42
N PHE A 238 23.41 1.12 -17.31
CA PHE A 238 23.48 0.32 -18.54
C PHE A 238 23.61 -1.16 -18.24
N TYR A 239 24.45 -1.54 -17.28
CA TYR A 239 24.53 -2.93 -16.84
C TYR A 239 23.15 -3.49 -16.46
N HIS A 240 22.34 -2.74 -15.72
CA HIS A 240 20.99 -3.19 -15.40
C HIS A 240 20.07 -3.25 -16.64
N PHE A 241 20.10 -2.25 -17.53
CA PHE A 241 19.27 -2.28 -18.75
C PHE A 241 19.65 -3.39 -19.74
N GLU A 242 20.91 -3.82 -19.76
CA GLU A 242 21.39 -4.92 -20.60
C GLU A 242 20.91 -6.30 -20.12
N ASN A 243 20.48 -6.45 -18.86
CA ASN A 243 19.90 -7.69 -18.32
C ASN A 243 18.47 -7.99 -18.82
N LYS A 244 18.13 -7.48 -20.00
CA LYS A 244 16.82 -7.58 -20.63
C LYS A 244 16.59 -8.96 -21.28
N PRO A 245 15.48 -9.65 -20.96
CA PRO A 245 15.09 -10.87 -21.65
C PRO A 245 14.82 -10.65 -23.14
N GLU A 246 15.14 -11.64 -23.95
CA GLU A 246 14.78 -11.68 -25.37
C GLU A 246 13.25 -11.52 -25.55
N GLY A 247 12.83 -10.66 -26.48
CA GLY A 247 11.42 -10.43 -26.82
C GLY A 247 10.72 -9.26 -26.11
N ILE A 248 11.35 -8.59 -25.14
CA ILE A 248 10.82 -7.33 -24.59
C ILE A 248 11.20 -6.16 -25.51
N ILE A 249 10.33 -5.17 -25.73
CA ILE A 249 10.67 -3.90 -26.40
C ILE A 249 10.94 -2.86 -25.31
N ALA A 250 12.04 -2.10 -25.41
CA ALA A 250 12.35 -1.08 -24.40
C ALA A 250 11.31 0.05 -24.47
N SER A 251 10.84 0.55 -23.33
CA SER A 251 9.85 1.63 -23.31
C SER A 251 10.45 2.95 -23.80
N ASN A 252 9.61 3.81 -24.37
CA ASN A 252 9.99 5.17 -24.83
C ASN A 252 10.64 6.01 -23.72
N GLU A 253 10.36 5.71 -22.46
CA GLU A 253 11.00 6.30 -21.28
C GLU A 253 12.53 6.13 -21.35
N VAL A 254 13.02 4.92 -21.65
CA VAL A 254 14.46 4.62 -21.76
C VAL A 254 15.11 5.40 -22.91
N ILE A 255 14.34 5.69 -23.96
CA ILE A 255 14.77 6.45 -25.13
C ILE A 255 14.83 7.95 -24.79
N HIS A 256 13.83 8.48 -24.07
CA HIS A 256 13.78 9.88 -23.62
C HIS A 256 14.90 10.21 -22.62
N PHE A 257 15.26 9.27 -21.75
CA PHE A 257 16.39 9.42 -20.84
C PHE A 257 17.74 9.62 -21.55
N LYS A 258 17.93 9.11 -22.79
CA LYS A 258 19.16 9.38 -23.56
C LYS A 258 19.31 10.86 -23.94
N GLU A 259 18.22 11.61 -24.12
CA GLU A 259 18.24 13.00 -24.58
C GLU A 259 18.31 14.03 -23.43
N GLU A 260 17.73 13.71 -22.28
CA GLU A 260 17.58 14.61 -21.13
C GLU A 260 18.87 14.75 -20.28
N LEU A 261 19.88 13.91 -20.56
CA LEU A 261 21.14 13.81 -19.82
C LEU A 261 22.15 14.95 -20.08
N SER A 262 21.76 15.98 -20.82
CA SER A 262 22.61 17.10 -21.21
C SER A 262 22.70 18.25 -20.19
N THR A 263 21.93 18.25 -19.09
CA THR A 263 21.87 19.44 -18.20
C THR A 263 21.66 19.18 -16.68
N LYS A 264 22.75 19.33 -15.90
CA LYS A 264 22.88 19.79 -14.47
C LYS A 264 22.63 18.83 -13.28
N GLN A 265 23.25 19.17 -12.13
CA GLN A 265 23.48 18.34 -10.90
C GLN A 265 23.41 19.17 -9.58
N ASN A 266 23.22 18.46 -8.43
CA ASN A 266 23.57 18.72 -7.00
C ASN A 266 22.70 19.68 -6.11
N CYS A 267 22.54 19.58 -4.76
CA CYS A 267 23.20 18.93 -3.58
C CYS A 267 22.19 18.66 -2.39
N ALA A 268 22.60 17.93 -1.32
CA ALA A 268 21.94 17.88 0.02
C ALA A 268 22.94 18.06 1.21
N VAL A 269 22.46 18.53 2.38
CA VAL A 269 23.24 19.01 3.55
C VAL A 269 22.97 18.16 4.82
N VAL A 270 24.00 18.00 5.67
CA VAL A 270 23.97 17.32 6.98
C VAL A 270 23.76 18.32 8.12
N VAL A 271 22.90 17.99 9.10
CA VAL A 271 22.65 18.76 10.33
C VAL A 271 23.27 18.03 11.54
N GLN A 272 24.00 18.77 12.38
CA GLN A 272 24.67 18.24 13.58
C GLN A 272 23.74 18.13 14.80
N LYS A 273 23.92 17.10 15.63
CA LYS A 273 23.15 16.85 16.86
C LYS A 273 23.70 17.64 18.07
N PRO A 274 22.84 18.16 18.96
CA PRO A 274 23.26 18.87 20.17
C PRO A 274 23.87 17.94 21.23
N SER A 275 24.86 18.43 21.98
CA SER A 275 25.80 17.61 22.75
C SER A 275 25.70 17.74 24.29
N ARG A 276 24.53 18.06 24.86
CA ARG A 276 24.33 18.23 26.32
C ARG A 276 22.91 17.87 26.77
N LEU A 277 22.60 16.59 26.83
CA LEU A 277 21.31 16.05 27.28
C LEU A 277 21.51 15.10 28.47
N HIS A 278 20.59 15.09 29.42
CA HIS A 278 20.71 14.32 30.67
C HIS A 278 19.47 13.50 31.00
N CYS A 279 19.68 12.32 31.60
CA CYS A 279 18.62 11.53 32.24
C CYS A 279 18.67 11.75 33.76
N ARG A 280 17.51 11.95 34.39
CA ARG A 280 17.40 12.24 35.83
C ARG A 280 16.10 11.72 36.42
N TYR A 281 16.10 11.53 37.73
CA TYR A 281 14.87 11.41 38.50
C TYR A 281 14.37 12.82 38.83
N ASN A 282 13.22 13.21 38.28
CA ASN A 282 12.61 14.49 38.55
C ASN A 282 11.91 14.44 39.91
N THR A 283 12.40 15.26 40.84
CA THR A 283 11.90 15.41 42.21
C THR A 283 11.36 16.81 42.49
N THR A 284 11.22 17.63 41.46
CA THR A 284 11.07 19.08 41.61
C THR A 284 9.76 19.64 41.05
N THR A 285 9.08 18.94 40.14
CA THR A 285 7.88 19.47 39.48
C THR A 285 6.74 19.75 40.47
N THR A 286 6.43 18.79 41.35
CA THR A 286 5.39 18.95 42.38
C THR A 286 5.88 18.44 43.74
N PRO A 287 5.26 18.83 44.87
CA PRO A 287 5.60 18.28 46.18
C PRO A 287 5.55 16.75 46.25
N PHE A 288 4.64 16.12 45.50
CA PHE A 288 4.50 14.66 45.43
C PHE A 288 5.74 13.98 44.81
N THR A 289 6.33 14.57 43.77
CA THR A 289 7.54 14.02 43.11
C THR A 289 8.78 13.94 44.02
N ARG A 290 8.78 14.61 45.17
CA ARG A 290 9.85 14.46 46.19
C ARG A 290 9.83 13.08 46.87
N ILE A 291 8.65 12.47 46.93
CA ILE A 291 8.42 11.16 47.57
C ILE A 291 8.32 10.07 46.50
N ALA A 292 7.81 10.41 45.31
CA ALA A 292 7.72 9.54 44.14
C ALA A 292 8.40 10.16 42.91
N PRO A 293 9.74 10.09 42.81
CA PRO A 293 10.48 10.70 41.70
C PRO A 293 10.13 10.07 40.34
N LEU A 294 9.95 10.90 39.32
CA LEU A 294 9.64 10.46 37.97
C LEU A 294 10.91 10.26 37.13
N LYS A 295 11.02 9.13 36.42
CA LYS A 295 12.14 8.87 35.50
C LYS A 295 12.00 9.77 34.26
N MET A 296 12.96 10.64 34.03
CA MET A 296 12.90 11.68 33.00
C MET A 296 14.19 11.73 32.18
N GLU A 297 14.07 11.83 30.86
CA GLU A 297 15.17 11.91 29.89
C GLU A 297 15.01 13.16 29.03
N GLU A 298 16.03 14.00 28.94
CA GLU A 298 16.02 15.21 28.10
C GLU A 298 16.40 14.85 26.65
N LEU A 299 15.59 15.24 25.68
CA LEU A 299 15.84 15.05 24.24
C LEU A 299 16.26 16.34 23.53
N GLY A 300 15.91 17.50 24.09
CA GLY A 300 16.20 18.82 23.53
C GLY A 300 16.04 19.90 24.57
N LEU A 301 16.88 20.94 24.50
CA LEU A 301 16.75 22.13 25.34
C LEU A 301 16.05 23.27 24.61
N ASP A 302 16.09 23.27 23.28
CA ASP A 302 15.44 24.24 22.40
C ASP A 302 15.04 23.57 21.06
N PRO A 303 13.76 23.20 20.86
CA PRO A 303 12.69 23.27 21.85
C PRO A 303 12.94 22.31 23.03
N TYR A 304 12.41 22.66 24.19
CA TYR A 304 12.51 21.80 25.38
C TYR A 304 11.67 20.52 25.17
N MET A 305 12.33 19.37 25.11
CA MET A 305 11.72 18.07 24.86
C MET A 305 12.21 17.06 25.88
N VAL A 306 11.28 16.29 26.47
CA VAL A 306 11.57 15.35 27.53
C VAL A 306 10.73 14.09 27.39
N VAL A 307 11.29 12.93 27.72
CA VAL A 307 10.61 11.64 27.80
C VAL A 307 10.48 11.25 29.26
N PHE A 308 9.27 10.88 29.67
CA PHE A 308 9.04 10.26 30.97
C PHE A 308 8.84 8.76 30.79
N HIS A 309 9.59 7.98 31.56
CA HIS A 309 9.57 6.53 31.50
C HIS A 309 8.63 5.93 32.54
N ASP A 310 8.07 4.76 32.24
CA ASP A 310 7.18 3.98 33.13
C ASP A 310 5.95 4.77 33.62
N VAL A 311 5.41 5.64 32.76
CA VAL A 311 4.29 6.52 33.13
C VAL A 311 2.97 5.76 33.24
N ILE A 312 2.71 4.76 32.41
CA ILE A 312 1.42 4.06 32.36
C ILE A 312 1.67 2.57 32.61
N TYR A 313 0.91 1.97 33.54
CA TYR A 313 1.05 0.56 33.86
C TYR A 313 0.34 -0.33 32.86
N ASP A 314 0.85 -1.54 32.64
CA ASP A 314 0.26 -2.53 31.72
C ASP A 314 -1.23 -2.79 31.98
N THR A 315 -1.64 -2.87 33.25
CA THR A 315 -3.05 -3.05 33.62
C THR A 315 -3.93 -1.86 33.24
N GLU A 316 -3.38 -0.64 33.27
CA GLU A 316 -4.08 0.56 32.80
C GLU A 316 -4.19 0.54 31.27
N ILE A 317 -3.13 0.13 30.57
CA ILE A 317 -3.12 -0.04 29.11
C ILE A 317 -4.20 -1.02 28.67
N ASP A 318 -4.22 -2.21 29.27
CA ASP A 318 -5.21 -3.25 28.94
C ASP A 318 -6.64 -2.79 29.25
N GLY A 319 -6.84 -2.06 30.35
CA GLY A 319 -8.14 -1.47 30.71
C GLY A 319 -8.62 -0.44 29.68
N MET A 320 -7.73 0.43 29.22
CA MET A 320 -8.03 1.43 28.19
C MET A 320 -8.34 0.78 26.85
N LEU A 321 -7.56 -0.23 26.42
CA LEU A 321 -7.80 -0.92 25.16
C LEU A 321 -9.14 -1.67 25.15
N ASN A 322 -9.49 -2.35 26.25
CA ASN A 322 -10.73 -3.13 26.35
C ASN A 322 -12.01 -2.27 26.42
N SER A 323 -11.90 -1.02 26.89
CA SER A 323 -13.01 -0.08 26.99
C SER A 323 -13.15 0.85 25.79
N SER A 324 -12.17 0.85 24.88
CA SER A 324 -12.11 1.77 23.74
C SER A 324 -12.91 1.27 22.54
N ASN A 325 -13.66 2.18 21.92
CA ASN A 325 -14.29 1.96 20.62
C ASN A 325 -13.66 2.91 19.60
N PHE A 326 -12.84 2.35 18.70
CA PHE A 326 -12.01 3.12 17.78
C PHE A 326 -12.78 3.55 16.52
N GLY A 327 -12.99 4.86 16.37
CA GLY A 327 -13.52 5.49 15.16
C GLY A 327 -12.42 5.84 14.17
N LEU A 328 -12.76 6.07 12.89
CA LEU A 328 -11.82 6.73 11.97
C LEU A 328 -11.61 8.17 12.46
N SER A 329 -10.35 8.62 12.51
CA SER A 329 -10.07 10.02 12.77
C SER A 329 -10.53 10.86 11.57
N LEU A 330 -11.62 11.60 11.77
CA LEU A 330 -12.20 12.48 10.77
C LEU A 330 -11.76 13.92 11.04
N THR A 331 -11.63 14.72 9.98
CA THR A 331 -11.64 16.19 10.12
C THR A 331 -13.07 16.66 10.43
N ASP A 332 -13.23 17.88 10.95
CA ASP A 332 -14.53 18.50 11.28
C ASP A 332 -15.58 18.48 10.13
N SER A 333 -15.16 18.20 8.89
CA SER A 333 -16.01 18.06 7.71
C SER A 333 -16.41 16.62 7.36
N GLY A 334 -16.06 15.62 8.17
CA GLY A 334 -16.32 14.20 7.90
C GLY A 334 -15.47 13.62 6.77
N GLN A 335 -14.42 14.34 6.37
CA GLN A 335 -13.41 13.85 5.42
C GLN A 335 -12.24 13.21 6.16
N LYS A 336 -11.52 12.33 5.47
CA LYS A 336 -10.24 11.81 5.98
C LYS A 336 -9.25 12.95 6.11
N SER A 337 -8.52 12.98 7.22
CA SER A 337 -7.44 13.93 7.39
C SER A 337 -6.27 13.55 6.46
N GLU A 338 -5.86 14.48 5.60
CA GLU A 338 -4.59 14.35 4.86
C GLU A 338 -3.38 14.47 5.79
N VAL A 339 -3.56 15.07 6.97
CA VAL A 339 -2.54 15.28 8.00
C VAL A 339 -2.41 14.06 8.91
N ARG A 340 -3.48 13.30 9.13
CA ARG A 340 -3.50 12.15 10.05
C ARG A 340 -4.28 10.98 9.49
N THR A 341 -3.63 9.84 9.38
CA THR A 341 -4.29 8.57 9.08
C THR A 341 -4.24 7.68 10.31
N SER A 342 -5.26 7.72 11.16
CA SER A 342 -5.33 6.90 12.38
C SER A 342 -6.78 6.68 12.79
N LYS A 343 -6.97 5.85 13.83
CA LYS A 343 -8.24 5.72 14.53
C LYS A 343 -8.14 6.28 15.93
N ASP A 344 -9.19 6.91 16.44
CA ASP A 344 -9.24 7.52 17.75
C ASP A 344 -10.38 6.97 18.62
N SER A 345 -10.14 7.00 19.93
CA SER A 345 -11.15 6.83 20.97
C SER A 345 -10.84 7.78 22.11
N TYR A 346 -11.84 8.15 22.91
CA TYR A 346 -11.62 9.00 24.08
C TYR A 346 -11.63 8.15 25.35
N ILE A 347 -10.70 8.44 26.26
CA ILE A 347 -10.64 7.78 27.57
C ILE A 347 -11.65 8.48 28.49
N VAL A 348 -12.64 7.74 28.98
CA VAL A 348 -13.76 8.29 29.76
C VAL A 348 -13.38 8.49 31.23
N ASP A 349 -12.62 7.57 31.83
CA ASP A 349 -12.15 7.67 33.22
C ASP A 349 -10.63 7.80 33.26
N ALA A 350 -10.16 9.02 33.50
CA ALA A 350 -8.74 9.35 33.42
C ALA A 350 -8.24 10.14 34.64
N LYS A 351 -8.91 10.03 35.79
CA LYS A 351 -8.56 10.82 36.99
C LYS A 351 -7.11 10.58 37.44
N THR A 352 -6.70 9.33 37.53
CA THR A 352 -5.33 8.95 37.92
C THR A 352 -4.29 9.41 36.91
N LEU A 353 -4.62 9.36 35.61
CA LEU A 353 -3.76 9.86 34.55
C LEU A 353 -3.61 11.39 34.64
N ASN A 354 -4.71 12.13 34.87
CA ASN A 354 -4.66 13.58 35.04
C ASN A 354 -3.72 14.00 36.17
N GLU A 355 -3.81 13.36 37.34
CA GLU A 355 -2.91 13.62 38.47
C GLU A 355 -1.44 13.36 38.08
N ARG A 356 -1.17 12.26 37.38
CA ARG A 356 0.18 11.90 36.92
C ARG A 356 0.74 12.88 35.88
N VAL A 357 -0.08 13.36 34.94
CA VAL A 357 0.33 14.40 33.98
C VAL A 357 0.61 15.74 34.66
N THR A 358 -0.17 16.10 35.68
CA THR A 358 0.11 17.26 36.52
C THR A 358 1.46 17.11 37.24
N ASP A 359 1.78 15.93 37.76
CA ASP A 359 3.09 15.68 38.39
C ASP A 359 4.26 15.69 37.41
N MET A 360 4.03 15.27 36.16
CA MET A 360 5.05 15.31 35.09
C MET A 360 5.32 16.74 34.61
N THR A 361 4.27 17.51 34.37
CA THR A 361 4.33 18.79 33.64
C THR A 361 4.30 20.02 34.53
N GLY A 362 3.75 19.90 35.74
CA GLY A 362 3.46 21.02 36.62
C GLY A 362 2.22 21.83 36.23
N PHE A 363 1.49 21.43 35.19
CA PHE A 363 0.30 22.11 34.70
C PHE A 363 -1.01 21.51 35.24
N SER A 364 -2.02 22.36 35.39
CA SER A 364 -3.37 21.93 35.74
C SER A 364 -4.07 21.29 34.54
N MET A 365 -4.76 20.17 34.78
CA MET A 365 -5.57 19.46 33.78
C MET A 365 -7.03 19.97 33.72
N GLU A 366 -7.39 21.02 34.47
CA GLU A 366 -8.79 21.48 34.55
C GLU A 366 -9.35 22.00 33.20
N MET A 367 -8.50 22.60 32.37
CA MET A 367 -8.86 23.10 31.04
C MET A 367 -8.29 22.24 29.92
N SER A 368 -7.79 21.03 30.22
CA SER A 368 -7.26 20.14 29.18
C SER A 368 -8.38 19.42 28.45
N ASP A 369 -8.16 19.12 27.18
CA ASP A 369 -9.00 18.18 26.46
C ASP A 369 -8.92 16.76 27.07
N PRO A 370 -9.98 15.94 26.89
CA PRO A 370 -9.94 14.54 27.27
C PRO A 370 -8.78 13.80 26.59
N PHE A 371 -8.20 12.82 27.27
CA PHE A 371 -7.19 11.98 26.63
C PHE A 371 -7.79 11.25 25.43
N SER A 372 -7.06 11.31 24.31
CA SER A 372 -7.36 10.52 23.13
C SER A 372 -6.42 9.33 23.05
N LEU A 373 -6.99 8.14 22.83
CA LEU A 373 -6.27 6.93 22.48
C LEU A 373 -6.23 6.84 20.97
N ILE A 374 -5.04 6.90 20.38
CA ILE A 374 -4.85 6.91 18.93
C ILE A 374 -4.17 5.60 18.51
N ASN A 375 -4.79 4.90 17.56
CA ASN A 375 -4.28 3.66 16.99
C ASN A 375 -3.78 3.91 15.56
N TYR A 376 -2.50 3.62 15.33
CA TYR A 376 -1.84 3.66 14.03
C TYR A 376 -1.75 2.24 13.46
N GLY A 377 -2.39 2.00 12.31
CA GLY A 377 -2.16 0.81 11.51
C GLY A 377 -0.83 0.86 10.74
N LEU A 378 -0.55 -0.14 9.91
CA LEU A 378 0.68 -0.23 9.11
C LEU A 378 0.91 0.99 8.19
N GLY A 379 -0.12 1.72 7.82
CA GLY A 379 -0.01 2.98 7.06
C GLY A 379 -0.39 4.22 7.85
N GLY A 380 -0.63 4.05 9.15
CA GLY A 380 -1.09 5.12 10.00
C GLY A 380 0.04 6.08 10.34
N HIS A 381 -0.19 7.36 10.16
CA HIS A 381 0.81 8.39 10.42
C HIS A 381 0.14 9.67 10.92
N TYR A 382 0.95 10.48 11.58
CA TYR A 382 0.63 11.87 11.88
C TYR A 382 1.70 12.74 11.23
N MET A 383 1.31 13.58 10.27
CA MET A 383 2.22 14.53 9.63
C MET A 383 2.71 15.56 10.65
N LEU A 384 3.90 16.11 10.38
CA LEU A 384 4.46 17.20 11.17
C LEU A 384 3.46 18.37 11.23
N HIS A 385 3.06 18.76 12.43
CA HIS A 385 2.13 19.85 12.70
C HIS A 385 2.47 20.51 14.04
N TYR A 386 1.86 21.66 14.31
CA TYR A 386 1.90 22.29 15.61
C TYR A 386 0.65 21.92 16.40
N ASP A 387 0.82 21.58 17.67
CA ASP A 387 -0.31 21.33 18.59
C ASP A 387 -1.02 22.63 19.00
N PHE A 388 -0.34 23.78 18.89
CA PHE A 388 -0.93 25.09 19.20
C PHE A 388 -1.65 25.70 18.00
N HIS A 389 -2.73 26.43 18.26
CA HIS A 389 -3.45 27.19 17.24
C HIS A 389 -3.14 28.69 17.34
N GLU A 390 -2.90 29.34 16.20
CA GLU A 390 -2.86 30.81 16.12
C GLU A 390 -4.27 31.36 16.31
N TYR A 391 -4.52 32.03 17.44
CA TYR A 391 -5.77 32.74 17.66
C TYR A 391 -5.85 33.95 16.73
N THR A 392 -6.47 33.77 15.56
CA THR A 392 -7.05 34.88 14.80
C THR A 392 -8.51 35.04 15.23
N ASN A 393 -8.95 36.28 15.45
CA ASN A 393 -10.22 36.66 16.09
C ASN A 393 -11.49 36.34 15.26
N THR A 394 -11.49 35.28 14.46
CA THR A 394 -12.62 34.84 13.64
C THR A 394 -13.11 33.47 14.12
N ALA A 395 -14.20 33.52 14.90
CA ALA A 395 -15.22 32.49 15.11
C ALA A 395 -14.76 31.02 15.23
N LYS A 396 -14.75 30.53 16.48
CA LYS A 396 -15.04 29.13 16.90
C LYS A 396 -14.75 28.04 15.84
N ALA A 397 -13.49 27.73 15.64
CA ALA A 397 -13.08 26.37 15.30
C ALA A 397 -12.84 25.62 16.61
N ARG A 398 -13.66 24.61 16.92
CA ARG A 398 -13.37 23.65 18.00
C ARG A 398 -12.35 22.64 17.43
N GLY A 399 -11.09 23.06 17.33
CA GLY A 399 -9.98 22.16 17.06
C GLY A 399 -9.67 21.32 18.30
N SER A 400 -9.45 20.02 18.09
CA SER A 400 -9.11 19.05 19.14
C SER A 400 -7.66 19.28 19.59
N TYR A 401 -7.47 19.56 20.88
CA TYR A 401 -6.17 19.58 21.54
C TYR A 401 -5.79 18.13 21.90
N SER A 402 -4.52 17.76 21.69
CA SER A 402 -4.04 16.39 21.93
C SER A 402 -2.88 16.41 22.91
N ASN A 403 -3.11 15.91 24.13
CA ASN A 403 -2.01 15.42 24.96
C ASN A 403 -1.71 13.99 24.49
N CYS A 404 -0.68 13.82 23.67
CA CYS A 404 -0.33 12.51 23.10
C CYS A 404 0.54 11.71 24.06
N PHE A 405 0.01 10.59 24.55
CA PHE A 405 0.79 9.51 25.16
C PHE A 405 1.03 8.44 24.09
N VAL A 406 2.28 8.23 23.71
CA VAL A 406 2.65 7.14 22.79
C VAL A 406 2.87 5.89 23.64
N LEU A 407 1.90 4.99 23.63
CA LEU A 407 2.07 3.66 24.19
C LEU A 407 2.91 2.83 23.20
N PRO A 408 4.01 2.21 23.62
CA PRO A 408 4.66 1.21 22.78
C PRO A 408 3.65 0.10 22.50
N GLY A 409 3.42 -0.19 21.22
CA GLY A 409 2.59 -1.33 20.83
C GLY A 409 3.20 -2.60 21.40
N ARG A 410 2.47 -3.30 22.26
CA ARG A 410 2.75 -4.71 22.53
C ARG A 410 2.52 -5.45 21.21
N SER A 411 3.60 -6.02 20.68
CA SER A 411 3.56 -6.93 19.54
C SER A 411 3.12 -8.32 19.97
#